data_AF-A0A7J8SJ47-F1
#
_entry.id   AF-A0A7J8SJ47-F1
#
_cell.length_a   1.000
_cell.length_b   1.000
_cell.length_c   1.000
_cell.angle_alpha   90.00
_cell.angle_beta   90.00
_cell.angle_gamma   90.00
#
_symmetry.space_group_name_H-M   'P 1'
#
loop_
_entity.id
_entity.type
_entity.pdbx_description
1 polymer ?
#
loop_
_entity_poly.entity_id
_entity_poly.type
_entity_poly.pdbx_seq_one_letter_code
_entity_poly.pdbx_strand_id
1 'polypeptide(L)' 'FKYENSTPPHSVYLLPNLWSYSTCDFSKAKLLANPTQVKGDGFEFVLNQWRVFYFASGEANDCKEGLMKMVIVPWPRF' A
#
# COMPACT_ATOMS: atom_id res chain seq x y z
N PHE A 1 -0.97 -2.43 -8.60
CA PHE A 1 -0.81 -3.50 -7.59
C PHE A 1 -1.47 -4.75 -8.12
N LYS A 2 -0.73 -5.83 -8.31
CA LYS A 2 -1.25 -7.14 -8.72
C LYS A 2 -0.45 -8.21 -7.98
N TYR A 3 -1.12 -9.13 -7.31
CA TYR A 3 -0.46 -10.23 -6.59
C TYR A 3 -0.84 -11.54 -7.28
N GLU A 4 0.16 -12.25 -7.82
CA GLU A 4 -0.01 -13.58 -8.39
C GLU A 4 -0.02 -14.61 -7.26
N ASN A 5 -1.19 -15.23 -7.02
CA ASN A 5 -1.36 -16.37 -6.12
C ASN A 5 -0.80 -16.19 -4.68
N SER A 6 -1.02 -15.03 -4.06
CA SER A 6 -0.61 -14.80 -2.67
C SER A 6 -1.58 -15.47 -1.68
N THR A 7 -1.04 -16.27 -0.75
CA THR A 7 -1.80 -16.90 0.33
C THR A 7 -1.13 -16.55 1.66
N PRO A 8 -1.77 -15.81 2.57
CA PRO A 8 -3.11 -15.23 2.49
C PRO A 8 -3.21 -14.10 1.43
N PRO A 9 -4.42 -13.74 0.99
CA PRO A 9 -4.59 -12.66 0.01
C PRO A 9 -4.33 -11.30 0.67
N HIS A 10 -3.55 -10.43 0.02
CA HIS A 10 -3.10 -9.15 0.59
C HIS A 10 -3.95 -7.96 0.11
N SER A 11 -4.19 -7.02 1.01
CA SER A 11 -4.79 -5.72 0.71
C SER A 11 -3.71 -4.67 0.44
N VAL A 12 -4.13 -3.53 -0.10
CA VAL A 12 -3.27 -2.35 -0.26
C VAL A 12 -3.85 -1.21 0.54
N TYR A 13 -3.08 -0.72 1.51
CA TYR A 13 -3.40 0.46 2.30
C TYR A 13 -2.50 1.63 1.90
N LEU A 14 -3.06 2.84 1.98
CA LEU A 14 -2.33 4.10 1.94
C LEU A 14 -2.25 4.67 3.35
N LEU A 15 -1.03 4.77 3.87
CA LEU A 15 -0.78 5.31 5.19
C LEU A 15 -0.66 6.84 5.15
N PRO A 16 -1.11 7.52 6.21
CA PRO A 16 -1.20 8.99 6.20
C PRO A 16 0.18 9.67 6.29
N ASN A 17 1.18 9.03 6.90
CA ASN A 17 2.49 9.60 7.17
C ASN A 17 3.57 8.54 7.41
N LEU A 18 4.83 8.99 7.49
CA LEU A 18 5.99 8.13 7.73
C LEU A 18 5.94 7.41 9.09
N TRP A 19 5.34 8.03 10.11
CA TRP A 19 5.25 7.42 11.44
C TRP A 19 4.38 6.16 11.39
N SER A 20 3.16 6.27 10.88
CA SER A 20 2.25 5.14 10.70
C SER A 20 2.85 4.07 9.79
N TYR A 21 3.58 4.47 8.75
CA TYR A 21 4.33 3.57 7.87
C TYR A 21 5.43 2.78 8.60
N SER A 22 6.22 3.44 9.43
CA SER A 22 7.31 2.81 10.18
C SER A 22 6.80 1.92 11.31
N THR A 23 5.72 2.30 11.99
CA THR A 23 5.12 1.50 13.07
C THR A 23 4.12 0.47 12.58
N CYS A 24 3.82 0.45 11.28
CA CYS A 24 2.74 -0.36 10.70
C CYS A 24 1.39 -0.13 11.40
N ASP A 25 1.09 1.13 11.73
CA ASP A 25 -0.19 1.51 12.32
C ASP A 25 -1.22 1.79 11.23
N PHE A 26 -2.12 0.83 11.01
CA PHE A 26 -3.18 0.91 10.02
C PHE A 26 -4.46 1.59 10.54
N SER A 27 -4.50 2.05 11.80
CA SER A 27 -5.72 2.62 12.41
C SER A 27 -6.28 3.84 11.66
N LYS A 28 -5.40 4.59 10.98
CA LYS A 28 -5.75 5.75 10.15
C LYS A 28 -5.40 5.53 8.67
N ALA A 29 -5.09 4.31 8.27
CA ALA A 29 -4.75 3.99 6.90
C ALA A 29 -6.02 3.92 6.05
N LYS A 30 -5.92 4.38 4.80
CA LYS A 30 -6.99 4.27 3.84
C LYS A 30 -6.85 2.95 3.09
N LEU A 31 -7.84 2.06 3.20
CA LEU A 31 -7.91 0.87 2.35
C LEU A 31 -8.13 1.32 0.90
N LEU A 32 -7.20 0.97 0.02
CA LEU A 32 -7.27 1.28 -1.41
C LEU A 32 -7.79 0.10 -2.22
N ALA A 33 -7.33 -1.11 -1.89
CA ALA A 33 -7.74 -2.33 -2.57
C ALA A 33 -7.92 -3.45 -1.55
N ASN A 34 -9.06 -4.13 -1.62
CA ASN A 34 -9.29 -5.35 -0.85
C ASN A 34 -8.60 -6.56 -1.51
N PRO A 35 -8.43 -7.68 -0.79
CA PRO A 35 -7.69 -8.82 -1.32
C PRO A 35 -8.28 -9.42 -2.60
N THR A 36 -9.59 -9.31 -2.78
CA THR A 36 -10.32 -9.78 -3.97
C THR A 36 -9.99 -8.95 -5.21
N GLN A 37 -9.84 -7.63 -5.06
CA GLN A 37 -9.52 -6.70 -6.15
C GLN A 37 -8.08 -6.86 -6.67
N VAL A 38 -7.14 -7.22 -5.80
CA VAL A 38 -5.72 -7.34 -6.18
C VAL A 38 -5.40 -8.69 -6.84
N LYS A 39 -6.27 -9.70 -6.67
CA LYS A 39 -6.15 -11.04 -7.27
C LYS A 39 -6.67 -11.12 -8.72
N GLY A 40 -7.57 -10.21 -9.12
CA GLY A 40 -8.16 -10.14 -10.47
C GLY A 40 -7.30 -9.32 -11.44
N ASP A 41 -7.90 -8.29 -12.04
CA ASP A 41 -7.22 -7.35 -12.95
C ASP A 41 -6.13 -6.52 -12.26
N GLY A 42 -6.08 -6.58 -10.92
CA GLY A 42 -5.23 -5.76 -10.09
C GLY A 42 -5.89 -4.42 -9.76
N PHE A 43 -5.20 -3.64 -8.92
CA PHE A 43 -5.63 -2.31 -8.52
C PHE A 43 -4.65 -1.25 -9.00
N GLU A 44 -5.16 -0.22 -9.67
CA GLU A 44 -4.39 0.94 -10.11
C GLU A 44 -4.63 2.14 -9.18
N PHE A 45 -3.54 2.84 -8.84
CA PHE A 45 -3.61 4.08 -8.08
C PHE A 45 -2.93 5.20 -8.85
N VAL A 46 -3.67 6.29 -9.09
CA VAL A 46 -3.15 7.46 -9.82
C VAL A 46 -2.46 8.43 -8.86
N LEU A 47 -1.19 8.72 -9.14
CA LEU A 47 -0.39 9.69 -8.40
C LEU A 47 -0.69 11.11 -8.90
N ASN A 48 -1.74 11.72 -8.37
CA ASN A 48 -2.24 13.04 -8.82
C ASN A 48 -1.78 14.22 -7.95
N GLN A 49 -0.92 14.00 -6.95
CA GLN A 49 -0.46 15.02 -6.01
C GLN A 49 1.06 14.97 -5.86
N TRP A 50 1.68 16.14 -5.72
CA TRP A 50 3.10 16.24 -5.37
C TRP A 50 3.31 16.04 -3.86
N ARG A 51 3.22 14.78 -3.43
CA ARG A 51 3.42 14.34 -2.04
C ARG A 51 4.02 12.95 -2.01
N VAL A 52 4.59 12.59 -0.87
CA VAL A 52 4.99 11.21 -0.61
C VAL A 52 3.76 10.33 -0.37
N PHE A 53 3.75 9.15 -0.98
CA PHE A 53 2.73 8.12 -0.78
C PHE A 53 3.35 6.89 -0.12
N TYR A 54 2.74 6.45 0.98
CA TYR A 54 3.18 5.32 1.78
C TYR A 54 2.21 4.16 1.59
N PHE A 55 2.59 3.15 0.83
CA PHE A 55 1.77 1.97 0.59
C PHE A 55 2.26 0.79 1.42
N ALA A 56 1.35 0.05 2.04
CA ALA A 56 1.70 -1.22 2.68
C ALA A 56 0.50 -2.19 2.70
N SER A 57 0.80 -3.49 2.84
CA SER A 57 -0.18 -4.51 3.22
C SER A 57 -0.25 -4.61 4.73
N GLY A 58 -1.47 -4.74 5.27
CA GLY A 58 -1.73 -4.90 6.71
C GLY A 58 -1.90 -6.36 7.13
N GLU A 59 -1.75 -7.27 6.18
CA GLU A 59 -1.89 -8.70 6.39
C GLU A 59 -0.59 -9.30 6.94
N ALA A 60 -0.74 -10.30 7.82
CA ALA A 60 0.38 -10.97 8.48
C ALA A 60 1.39 -9.97 9.10
N ASN A 61 2.68 -10.26 8.97
CA ASN A 61 3.77 -9.38 9.41
C ASN A 61 4.44 -8.63 8.25
N ASP A 62 3.84 -8.62 7.05
CA ASP A 62 4.50 -8.17 5.82
C ASP A 62 4.96 -6.71 5.89
N CYS A 63 4.20 -5.85 6.56
CA CYS A 63 4.62 -4.47 6.80
C CYS A 63 5.82 -4.37 7.75
N LYS A 64 5.81 -5.14 8.85
CA LYS A 64 6.86 -5.11 9.88
C LYS A 64 8.17 -5.71 9.36
N GLU A 65 8.06 -6.79 8.60
CA GLU A 65 9.18 -7.46 7.93
C GLU A 65 9.64 -6.70 6.67
N GLY A 66 8.85 -5.73 6.22
CA GLY A 66 9.17 -4.89 5.07
C GLY A 66 9.00 -5.58 3.71
N LEU A 67 8.37 -6.75 3.69
CA LEU A 67 8.13 -7.55 2.50
C LEU A 67 7.10 -6.91 1.57
N MET A 68 6.10 -6.21 2.13
CA MET A 68 5.03 -5.58 1.36
C MET A 68 4.76 -4.14 1.80
N LYS A 69 5.80 -3.31 1.66
CA LYS A 69 5.69 -1.86 1.84
C LYS A 69 6.49 -1.11 0.78
N MET A 70 5.94 -0.01 0.30
CA MET A 70 6.54 0.79 -0.77
C MET A 70 6.30 2.27 -0.53
N VAL A 71 7.32 3.09 -0.78
CA VAL A 71 7.23 4.54 -0.75
C VAL A 71 7.36 5.07 -2.17
N ILE A 72 6.42 5.90 -2.60
CA ILE A 72 6.48 6.56 -3.90
C ILE A 72 6.54 8.06 -3.69
N VAL A 73 7.51 8.71 -4.35
CA VAL A 73 7.64 10.16 -4.41
C VAL A 73 7.50 10.57 -5.88
N PRO A 74 6.34 11.10 -6.30
CA PRO A 74 6.18 11.59 -7.66
C PRO A 74 7.09 12.80 -7.85
N TRP A 75 7.77 12.83 -8.99
CA TRP A 75 8.46 14.03 -9.41
C TRP A 75 7.43 15.09 -9.83
N PRO A 76 7.66 16.37 -9.48
CA PRO A 76 6.79 17.44 -9.92
C PRO A 76 6.84 17.50 -11.46
N ARG A 77 5.67 17.43 -12.10
CA ARG A 77 5.55 17.73 -13.53
C ARG A 77 5.55 19.25 -13.67
N PHE A 78 6.69 19.81 -14.09
CA PHE A 78 6.79 21.18 -14.58
C PHE A 78 6.48 21.22 -16.08
#